data_AF-A0A8C5HLA0-F1
#
_entry.id   AF-A0A8C5HLA0-F1
#
_cell.length_a   1.000
_cell.length_b   1.000
_cell.length_c   1.000
_cell.angle_alpha   90.00
_cell.angle_beta   90.00
_cell.angle_gamma   90.00
#
_symmetry.space_group_name_H-M   'P 1'
#
loop_
_entity.id
_entity.type
_entity.pdbx_description
1 polymer ?
#
loop_
_entity_poly.entity_id
_entity_poly.type
_entity_poly.pdbx_seq_one_letter_code
_entity_poly.pdbx_strand_id
1 'polypeptide(L)'
;MLSNYEVFKLLTDLKEQRKDSGKSKHSIGQQNLNTIMYETLKYLSKAPCSRQSPEIIKEFLTTMMPHKLTKAEKLQLLNQRPQSAVEIQLVSFLITMAINAEQLTCSRAGFSLAWTLASPKAPPPDQSDLVVNNLANGRRSWLVEI
;
A
#
# COMPACT_ATOMS: atom_id res chain seq x y z
N MET A 1 1.86 5.17 12.24
CA MET A 1 2.89 5.23 11.19
C MET A 1 4.24 5.15 11.88
N LEU A 2 5.14 4.30 11.39
CA LEU A 2 6.49 4.12 11.95
C LEU A 2 7.51 4.84 11.07
N SER A 3 8.55 5.40 11.69
CA SER A 3 9.67 6.02 10.99
C SER A 3 10.70 4.99 10.53
N ASN A 4 11.45 5.33 9.48
CA ASN A 4 12.53 4.48 8.98
C ASN A 4 13.59 4.20 10.06
N TYR A 5 13.79 5.15 10.99
CA TYR A 5 14.67 4.98 12.14
C TYR A 5 14.14 3.92 13.12
N GLU A 6 12.87 3.98 13.50
CA GLU A 6 12.26 2.99 14.41
C GLU A 6 12.28 1.59 13.80
N VAL A 7 11.99 1.47 12.51
CA VAL A 7 12.08 0.20 11.77
C VAL A 7 13.53 -0.30 11.76
N PHE A 8 14.50 0.57 11.49
CA PHE A 8 15.91 0.19 11.48
C PHE A 8 16.39 -0.31 12.86
N LYS A 9 16.01 0.39 13.93
CA LYS A 9 16.32 0.00 15.31
C LYS A 9 15.68 -1.36 15.64
N LEU A 10 14.39 -1.52 15.37
CA LEU A 10 13.66 -2.76 15.63
C LEU A 10 14.29 -3.96 14.90
N LEU A 11 14.63 -3.81 13.62
CA LEU A 11 15.27 -4.88 12.85
C LEU A 11 16.68 -5.21 13.36
N THR A 12 17.40 -4.22 13.88
CA THR A 12 18.72 -4.42 14.49
C THR A 12 18.60 -5.21 15.80
N ASP A 13 17.67 -4.81 16.67
CA ASP A 13 17.38 -5.49 17.94
C ASP A 13 16.92 -6.94 17.70
N LEU A 14 16.04 -7.16 16.71
CA LEU A 14 15.58 -8.51 16.32
C LEU A 14 16.71 -9.39 15.78
N LYS A 15 17.66 -8.81 15.04
CA LYS A 15 18.83 -9.55 14.54
C LYS A 15 19.74 -9.99 15.69
N GLU A 16 19.91 -9.15 16.71
CA GLU A 16 20.73 -9.44 17.89
C GLU A 16 20.09 -10.51 18.78
N GLN A 17 18.79 -10.37 19.07
CA GLN A 17 18.02 -11.38 19.81
C GLN A 17 18.09 -12.77 19.15
N ARG A 18 18.08 -12.85 17.82
CA ARG A 18 18.20 -14.11 17.07
C ARG A 18 19.62 -14.63 16.91
N LYS A 19 20.63 -13.83 17.24
CA LYS A 19 22.02 -14.28 17.36
C LYS A 19 22.23 -14.98 18.70
N ASP A 20 21.57 -14.50 19.75
CA ASP A 20 21.67 -15.05 21.11
C ASP A 20 20.74 -16.26 21.34
N SER A 21 19.56 -16.26 20.71
CA SER A 21 18.67 -17.42 20.69
C SER A 21 19.13 -18.42 19.61
N GLY A 22 20.02 -19.34 19.99
CA GLY A 22 20.60 -20.37 19.12
C GLY A 22 19.60 -20.99 18.13
N LYS A 23 20.05 -21.08 16.86
CA LYS A 23 19.36 -21.56 15.66
C LYS A 23 18.28 -22.62 15.93
N SER A 24 17.02 -22.18 16.11
CA SER A 24 15.89 -23.11 16.12
C SER A 24 15.15 -23.07 14.77
N LYS A 25 15.05 -24.27 14.17
CA LYS A 25 14.30 -24.65 12.95
C LYS A 25 14.62 -23.86 11.68
N HIS A 26 15.40 -24.51 10.80
CA HIS A 26 15.62 -24.12 9.40
C HIS A 26 14.34 -24.34 8.57
N SER A 27 13.33 -23.50 8.76
CA SER A 27 12.14 -23.51 7.90
C SER A 27 12.34 -22.54 6.72
N ILE A 28 11.69 -22.84 5.58
CA ILE A 28 11.68 -21.96 4.41
C ILE A 28 11.14 -20.56 4.78
N GLY A 29 10.10 -20.49 5.64
CA GLY A 29 9.59 -19.22 6.15
C GLY A 29 10.64 -18.42 6.93
N GLN A 30 11.49 -19.11 7.70
CA GLN A 30 12.56 -18.47 8.45
C GLN A 30 13.68 -17.94 7.54
N GLN A 31 13.97 -18.64 6.43
CA GLN A 31 14.89 -18.18 5.39
C GLN A 31 14.36 -16.93 4.68
N ASN A 32 13.08 -16.93 4.26
CA ASN A 32 12.44 -15.78 3.62
C ASN A 32 12.48 -14.54 4.53
N LEU A 33 12.18 -14.72 5.82
CA LEU A 33 12.27 -13.63 6.80
C LEU A 33 13.70 -13.11 6.95
N ASN A 34 14.71 -13.99 6.95
CA ASN A 34 16.12 -13.58 6.99
C ASN A 34 16.49 -12.74 5.76
N THR A 35 16.05 -13.13 4.57
CA THR A 35 16.30 -12.40 3.32
C THR A 35 15.66 -11.03 3.36
N ILE A 36 14.36 -10.95 3.68
CA ILE A 36 13.63 -9.67 3.79
C ILE A 36 14.29 -8.76 4.83
N MET A 37 14.64 -9.30 6.00
CA MET A 37 15.31 -8.54 7.07
C MET A 37 16.68 -8.02 6.62
N TYR A 38 17.46 -8.85 5.92
CA TYR A 38 18.78 -8.46 5.40
C TYR A 38 18.66 -7.37 4.33
N GLU A 39 17.77 -7.53 3.36
CA GLU A 39 17.55 -6.54 2.30
C GLU A 39 17.02 -5.22 2.86
N THR A 40 16.08 -5.29 3.80
CA THR A 40 15.52 -4.10 4.45
C THR A 40 16.59 -3.35 5.25
N LEU A 41 17.39 -4.06 6.07
CA LEU A 41 18.51 -3.45 6.79
C LEU A 41 19.56 -2.86 5.83
N LYS A 42 19.84 -3.54 4.71
CA LYS A 42 20.78 -3.07 3.68
C LYS A 42 20.27 -1.81 2.97
N TYR A 43 18.96 -1.68 2.78
CA TYR A 43 18.36 -0.47 2.24
C TYR A 43 18.41 0.67 3.26
N LEU A 44 17.95 0.41 4.48
CA LEU A 44 17.88 1.40 5.56
C LEU A 44 19.26 1.90 6.03
N SER A 45 20.31 1.09 5.89
CA SER A 45 21.68 1.52 6.21
C SER A 45 22.21 2.59 5.25
N LYS A 46 21.79 2.55 3.98
CA LYS A 46 22.11 3.55 2.97
C LYS A 46 21.24 4.80 3.05
N ALA A 47 20.04 4.67 3.63
CA ALA A 47 19.12 5.76 3.82
C ALA A 47 19.62 6.76 4.89
N PRO A 48 19.19 8.04 4.85
CA PRO A 48 19.65 9.06 5.79
C PRO A 48 19.23 8.80 7.25
N CYS A 49 18.34 7.82 7.50
CA CYS A 49 17.93 7.40 8.84
C CYS A 49 19.02 6.69 9.63
N SER A 50 20.05 6.12 8.99
CA SER A 50 21.15 5.43 9.70
C SER A 50 22.03 6.36 10.54
N ARG A 51 22.06 7.66 10.18
CA ARG A 51 22.79 8.72 10.88
C ARG A 51 21.89 9.55 11.80
N GLN A 52 20.69 9.07 12.10
CA GLN A 52 19.78 9.74 13.02
C GLN A 52 19.98 9.20 14.44
N SER A 53 19.87 10.10 15.41
CA SER A 53 19.79 9.75 16.83
C SER A 53 18.40 10.16 17.35
N PRO A 54 17.92 9.54 18.43
CA PRO A 54 16.60 9.86 18.97
C PRO A 54 16.50 11.32 19.45
N GLU A 55 17.62 11.95 19.81
CA GLU A 55 17.71 13.37 20.16
C GLU A 55 17.42 14.26 18.94
N ILE A 56 18.06 13.98 17.80
CA ILE A 56 17.85 14.72 16.55
C ILE A 56 16.39 14.61 16.08
N ILE A 57 15.77 13.44 16.24
CA ILE A 57 14.36 13.22 15.88
C ILE A 57 13.44 14.07 16.76
N LYS A 58 13.71 14.11 18.08
CA LYS A 58 12.94 14.94 19.02
C LYS A 58 13.08 16.43 18.72
N GLU A 59 14.30 16.87 18.43
CA GLU A 59 14.59 18.26 18.07
C GLU A 59 13.88 18.65 16.77
N PHE A 60 13.94 17.78 15.74
CA PHE A 60 13.21 17.98 14.50
C PHE A 60 11.69 18.09 14.74
N LEU A 61 11.11 17.16 15.50
CA LEU A 61 9.68 17.19 15.80
C LEU A 61 9.27 18.46 16.58
N THR A 62 10.13 18.92 17.50
CA THR A 62 9.93 20.15 18.28
C THR A 62 9.92 21.38 17.39
N THR A 63 10.92 21.51 16.52
CA THR A 63 11.01 22.59 15.53
C THR A 63 9.86 22.58 14.53
N MET A 64 9.31 21.40 14.24
CA MET A 64 8.18 21.21 13.31
C MET A 64 6.80 21.30 13.99
N MET A 65 6.72 21.47 15.31
CA MET A 65 5.46 21.71 16.03
C MET A 65 4.73 22.98 15.59
N PRO A 66 5.37 24.16 15.47
CA PRO A 66 4.68 25.40 15.07
C PRO A 66 4.16 25.36 13.62
N HIS A 67 4.68 24.48 12.78
CA HIS A 67 4.21 24.31 11.40
C HIS A 67 2.98 23.39 11.35
N LYS A 68 1.91 23.84 10.66
CA LYS A 68 0.65 23.10 10.45
C LYS A 68 0.80 21.95 9.44
N LEU A 69 1.80 21.09 9.65
CA LEU A 69 2.01 19.89 8.85
C LEU A 69 1.27 18.70 9.47
N THR A 70 0.70 17.86 8.62
CA THR A 70 0.07 16.60 9.02
C THR A 70 1.10 15.62 9.55
N LYS A 71 0.65 14.61 10.30
CA LYS A 71 1.54 13.56 10.83
C LYS A 71 2.28 12.82 9.71
N ALA A 72 1.63 12.62 8.56
CA ALA A 72 2.23 11.94 7.40
C ALA A 72 3.33 12.79 6.76
N GLU A 73 3.10 14.09 6.58
CA GLU A 73 4.11 15.01 6.02
C GLU A 73 5.34 15.12 6.92
N LYS A 74 5.14 15.27 8.24
CA LYS A 74 6.22 15.30 9.23
C LYS A 74 7.07 14.03 9.17
N LEU A 75 6.42 12.87 9.06
CA LEU A 75 7.10 11.58 8.96
C LEU A 75 7.90 11.44 7.67
N GLN A 76 7.36 11.91 6.55
CA GLN A 76 8.02 11.76 5.26
C GLN A 76 9.22 12.70 5.14
N LEU A 77 9.13 13.91 5.68
CA LEU A 77 10.27 14.83 5.80
C LEU A 77 11.37 14.23 6.69
N LEU A 78 10.98 13.59 7.80
CA LEU A 78 11.93 12.90 8.68
C LEU A 78 12.66 11.74 7.97
N ASN A 79 11.95 11.00 7.13
CA ASN A 79 12.49 9.85 6.41
C ASN A 79 13.39 10.24 5.23
N GLN A 80 13.06 11.31 4.51
CA GLN A 80 13.79 11.74 3.30
C GLN A 80 14.94 12.70 3.61
N ARG A 81 14.89 13.44 4.72
CA ARG A 81 15.89 14.43 5.15
C ARG A 81 16.36 15.33 3.99
N PRO A 82 15.46 16.15 3.42
CA PRO A 82 15.85 17.12 2.40
C PRO A 82 16.86 18.13 2.97
N GLN A 83 17.83 18.52 2.16
CA GLN A 83 18.89 19.47 2.54
C GLN A 83 18.61 20.88 2.03
N SER A 84 17.73 21.01 1.04
CA SER A 84 17.38 22.29 0.41
C SER A 84 15.93 22.69 0.68
N ALA A 85 15.67 24.00 0.75
CA ALA A 85 14.32 24.56 0.83
C ALA A 85 13.44 24.15 -0.37
N VAL A 86 14.05 24.00 -1.56
CA VAL A 86 13.36 23.55 -2.77
C VAL A 86 12.89 22.10 -2.62
N GLU A 87 13.73 21.24 -2.04
CA GLU A 87 13.38 19.84 -1.79
C GLU A 87 12.27 19.72 -0.73
N ILE A 88 12.28 20.57 0.31
CA ILE A 88 11.21 20.60 1.32
C ILE A 88 9.87 20.96 0.66
N GLN A 89 9.84 21.99 -0.19
CA GLN A 89 8.63 22.38 -0.92
C GLN A 89 8.16 21.27 -1.84
N LEU A 90 9.08 20.64 -2.58
CA LEU A 90 8.76 19.56 -3.49
C LEU A 90 8.19 18.35 -2.75
N VAL A 91 8.80 17.92 -1.66
CA VAL A 91 8.33 16.79 -0.85
C VAL A 91 6.94 17.10 -0.27
N SER A 92 6.76 18.29 0.33
CA SER A 92 5.46 18.70 0.87
C SER A 92 4.37 18.70 -0.22
N PHE A 93 4.66 19.31 -1.37
CA PHE A 93 3.71 19.42 -2.48
C PHE A 93 3.36 18.06 -3.08
N LEU A 94 4.36 17.20 -3.33
CA LEU A 94 4.15 15.86 -3.86
C LEU A 94 3.30 15.00 -2.92
N ILE A 95 3.49 15.12 -1.60
CA ILE A 95 2.69 14.40 -0.60
C ILE A 95 1.25 14.85 -0.61
N THR A 96 1.01 16.17 -0.57
CA THR A 96 -0.36 16.72 -0.61
C THR A 96 -1.06 16.30 -1.91
N MET A 97 -0.38 16.35 -3.05
CA MET A 97 -0.94 15.89 -4.33
C MET A 97 -1.20 14.39 -4.36
N ALA A 98 -0.28 13.55 -3.86
CA ALA A 98 -0.43 12.10 -3.84
C ALA A 98 -1.61 11.66 -2.95
N ILE A 99 -1.75 12.25 -1.76
CA ILE A 99 -2.88 11.99 -0.86
C ILE A 99 -4.19 12.40 -1.53
N ASN A 100 -4.24 13.57 -2.16
CA ASN A 100 -5.44 14.02 -2.86
C ASN A 100 -5.78 13.11 -4.06
N ALA A 101 -4.78 12.67 -4.82
CA ALA A 101 -4.98 11.75 -5.94
C ALA A 101 -5.49 10.38 -5.48
N GLU A 102 -4.96 9.84 -4.39
CA GLU A 102 -5.38 8.56 -3.82
C GLU A 102 -6.79 8.62 -3.20
N GLN A 103 -7.14 9.73 -2.53
CA GLN A 103 -8.50 9.97 -2.06
C GLN A 103 -9.49 10.11 -3.22
N LEU A 104 -9.08 10.75 -4.33
CA LEU A 104 -9.89 10.86 -5.54
C LEU A 104 -10.05 9.51 -6.26
N THR A 105 -9.01 8.68 -6.34
CA THR A 105 -9.11 7.34 -6.92
C THR A 105 -9.94 6.40 -6.06
N CYS A 106 -9.78 6.45 -4.72
CA CYS A 106 -10.60 5.70 -3.77
C CYS A 106 -12.07 6.14 -3.85
N SER A 107 -12.33 7.45 -3.89
CA SER A 107 -13.68 8.00 -4.07
C SER A 107 -14.30 7.61 -5.41
N ARG A 108 -13.51 7.61 -6.49
CA ARG A 108 -13.98 7.19 -7.82
C ARG A 108 -14.23 5.69 -7.91
N ALA A 109 -13.41 4.86 -7.26
CA ALA A 109 -13.64 3.42 -7.14
C ALA A 109 -14.89 3.13 -6.31
N GLY A 110 -15.08 3.85 -5.20
CA GLY A 110 -16.28 3.77 -4.36
C GLY A 110 -17.54 4.21 -5.11
N PHE A 111 -17.48 5.30 -5.87
CA PHE A 111 -18.58 5.76 -6.71
C PHE A 111 -18.89 4.78 -7.85
N SER A 112 -17.87 4.22 -8.51
CA SER A 112 -18.04 3.20 -9.55
C SER A 112 -18.72 1.94 -9.01
N LEU A 113 -18.28 1.46 -7.84
CA LEU A 113 -18.87 0.30 -7.18
C LEU A 113 -20.30 0.59 -6.72
N ALA A 114 -20.55 1.75 -6.12
CA ALA A 114 -21.88 2.18 -5.71
C ALA A 114 -22.83 2.33 -6.90
N TRP A 115 -22.37 2.92 -8.01
CA TRP A 115 -23.12 3.03 -9.26
C TRP A 115 -23.45 1.66 -9.85
N THR A 116 -22.49 0.73 -9.82
CA THR A 116 -22.69 -0.65 -10.29
C THR A 116 -23.72 -1.40 -9.45
N LEU A 117 -23.68 -1.23 -8.13
CA LEU A 117 -24.63 -1.87 -7.21
C LEU A 117 -26.02 -1.20 -7.21
N ALA A 118 -26.08 0.11 -7.45
CA ALA A 118 -27.32 0.87 -7.54
C ALA A 118 -27.98 0.82 -8.93
N SER A 119 -27.27 0.32 -9.94
CA SER A 119 -27.83 0.11 -11.28
C SER A 119 -28.84 -1.05 -11.25
N PRO A 120 -30.09 -0.84 -11.71
CA PRO A 120 -31.05 -1.92 -11.82
C PRO A 120 -30.47 -3.03 -12.71
N LYS A 121 -30.46 -4.27 -12.21
CA LYS A 121 -30.09 -5.43 -13.02
C LYS A 121 -31.07 -5.47 -14.19
N ALA A 122 -30.55 -5.46 -15.42
CA ALA A 122 -31.38 -5.56 -16.62
C ALA A 122 -32.31 -6.78 -16.47
N PRO A 123 -33.61 -6.64 -16.74
CA PRO A 123 -34.52 -7.78 -16.67
C PRO A 123 -33.99 -8.87 -17.61
N PRO A 124 -34.10 -10.16 -17.22
CA PRO A 124 -33.75 -11.25 -18.11
C PRO A 124 -34.53 -11.09 -19.42
N PRO A 125 -33.93 -11.41 -20.58
CA PRO A 125 -34.62 -11.31 -21.86
C PRO A 125 -35.92 -12.13 -21.82
N ASP A 126 -37.01 -11.51 -22.26
CA ASP A 126 -38.32 -12.14 -22.29
C ASP A 126 -38.28 -13.39 -23.19
N GLN A 127 -38.74 -14.53 -22.68
CA GLN A 127 -38.75 -15.80 -23.42
C GLN A 127 -39.72 -15.76 -24.62
N SER A 128 -40.54 -14.71 -24.74
CA SER A 128 -41.40 -14.48 -25.90
C SER A 128 -40.62 -14.24 -27.21
N ASP A 129 -39.38 -13.71 -27.13
CA ASP A 129 -38.52 -13.50 -28.30
C ASP A 129 -37.87 -14.80 -28.84
N LEU A 130 -37.89 -15.89 -28.06
CA LEU A 130 -37.38 -17.20 -28.50
C LEU A 130 -38.41 -18.02 -29.28
N VAL A 131 -39.70 -17.68 -29.21
CA VAL A 131 -40.76 -18.46 -29.87
C VAL A 131 -41.02 -17.95 -31.30
N VAL A 132 -40.83 -16.67 -31.58
CA VAL A 132 -41.10 -16.12 -32.92
C VAL A 132 -40.07 -16.57 -33.97
N ASN A 133 -38.82 -16.84 -33.57
CA ASN A 133 -37.77 -17.27 -34.50
C ASN A 133 -37.79 -18.77 -34.84
N ASN A 134 -38.58 -19.59 -34.14
CA ASN A 134 -38.61 -21.04 -34.33
C ASN A 134 -39.71 -21.55 -35.28
N LEU A 135 -40.57 -20.67 -35.80
CA LEU A 135 -41.53 -21.00 -36.88
C LEU A 135 -40.96 -20.76 -38.28
N ALA A 136 -39.85 -20.04 -38.42
CA ALA A 136 -39.23 -19.77 -39.72
C ALA A 136 -38.16 -20.80 -40.13
N ASN A 137 -37.58 -21.54 -39.19
CA ASN A 137 -36.50 -22.49 -39.48
C ASN A 137 -36.76 -23.85 -38.84
N GLY A 138 -37.69 -24.59 -39.44
CA GLY A 138 -37.80 -26.02 -39.16
C GLY A 138 -36.49 -26.75 -39.47
N ARG A 139 -35.83 -27.27 -38.43
CA ARG A 139 -35.12 -28.58 -38.46
C ARG A 139 -34.52 -28.99 -37.10
N ARG A 140 -35.21 -29.97 -36.49
CA ARG A 140 -34.74 -31.23 -35.87
C ARG A 140 -33.73 -31.18 -34.71
N SER A 141 -34.32 -31.39 -33.53
CA SER A 141 -33.90 -32.24 -32.39
C SER A 141 -32.86 -33.34 -32.69
N TRP A 142 -31.84 -33.43 -31.82
CA TRP A 142 -31.21 -34.65 -31.28
C TRP A 142 -30.69 -34.30 -29.85
N LEU A 143 -31.36 -34.78 -28.79
CA LEU A 143 -30.93 -35.88 -27.88
C LEU A 143 -29.58 -35.60 -27.16
N VAL A 144 -29.59 -35.16 -25.90
CA VAL A 144 -29.60 -35.93 -24.62
C VAL A 144 -28.19 -36.26 -24.09
N GLU A 145 -27.97 -35.79 -22.86
CA GLU A 145 -27.05 -36.21 -21.78
C GLU A 145 -25.95 -37.24 -22.09
N ILE A 146 -24.68 -36.86 -21.82
CA ILE A 146 -23.84 -37.36 -20.71
C ILE A 146 -22.97 -36.19 -20.21
#